data_AF-A0A200PPJ6-F1
#
_entry.id   AF-A0A200PPJ6-F1
#
_cell.length_a   1.000
_cell.length_b   1.000
_cell.length_c   1.000
_cell.angle_alpha   90.00
_cell.angle_beta   90.00
_cell.angle_gamma   90.00
#
_symmetry.space_group_name_H-M   'P 1'
#
loop_
_entity.id
_entity.type
_entity.pdbx_description
1 polymer ?
#
loop_
_entity_poly.entity_id
_entity_poly.type
_entity_poly.pdbx_seq_one_letter_code
_entity_poly.pdbx_strand_id
1 'polypeptide(L)'
;MGEREEDWKKAKWPKIKPKRDLQINRLKDTHLFTVPNFFTSLESQAFVKAAELMGFVHQGSLGPTKGEAYRDNDRISVNDPVLAETIWESGLNNFFSDIKIRGRVAIGLNPNIRFYRYKVGQRFGRHIDESVDLGDGQRTYYTLLIYLSGGLRRKTNTALSSQKDSSMESLVGGETVFYDSRRDVVAEVAPIEGMALLHIHGDKCMLHEARNVAKGVKYVFRSDVIFA
;
A
#
# COMPACT_ATOMS: atom_id res chain seq x y z
N MET A 1 13.45 -35.42 4.07
CA MET A 1 13.64 -33.95 4.12
C MET A 1 13.51 -33.45 2.70
N GLY A 2 12.37 -32.84 2.33
CA GLY A 2 12.16 -32.39 0.94
C GLY A 2 10.75 -31.96 0.54
N GLU A 3 9.81 -31.76 1.47
CA GLU A 3 8.40 -31.50 1.10
C GLU A 3 7.84 -30.15 1.63
N ARG A 4 8.67 -29.28 2.22
CA ARG A 4 8.18 -28.01 2.80
C ARG A 4 8.47 -26.73 2.01
N GLU A 5 9.21 -26.81 0.90
CA GLU A 5 9.61 -25.60 0.14
C GLU A 5 8.68 -25.22 -1.03
N GLU A 6 7.72 -26.08 -1.42
CA GLU A 6 6.89 -25.84 -2.62
C GLU A 6 5.42 -25.47 -2.38
N ASP A 7 4.91 -25.52 -1.15
CA ASP A 7 3.46 -25.36 -0.91
C ASP A 7 2.95 -23.91 -0.97
N TRP A 8 3.82 -22.90 -0.84
CA TRP A 8 3.39 -21.49 -0.92
C TRP A 8 3.05 -21.05 -2.37
N LYS A 9 3.54 -21.77 -3.39
CA LYS A 9 3.25 -21.50 -4.82
C LYS A 9 1.77 -21.70 -5.18
N LYS A 10 0.93 -22.21 -4.26
CA LYS A 10 -0.51 -22.45 -4.49
C LYS A 10 -1.44 -21.49 -3.74
N ALA A 11 -0.94 -20.52 -2.99
CA ALA A 11 -1.80 -19.51 -2.38
C ALA A 11 -2.37 -18.60 -3.48
N LYS A 12 -3.53 -18.97 -4.03
CA LYS A 12 -4.26 -18.13 -4.98
C LYS A 12 -4.69 -16.86 -4.27
N TRP A 13 -4.28 -15.71 -4.80
CA TRP A 13 -4.77 -14.42 -4.35
C TRP A 13 -6.30 -14.33 -4.51
N PRO A 14 -6.97 -13.57 -3.63
CA PRO A 14 -8.40 -13.31 -3.78
C PRO A 14 -8.72 -12.70 -5.13
N LYS A 15 -9.89 -13.04 -5.68
CA LYS A 15 -10.40 -12.38 -6.89
C LYS A 15 -10.79 -10.95 -6.57
N ILE A 16 -10.39 -10.04 -7.46
CA ILE A 16 -10.77 -8.62 -7.40
C ILE A 16 -11.87 -8.38 -8.43
N LYS A 17 -12.89 -7.61 -8.06
CA LYS A 17 -13.94 -7.20 -9.00
C LYS A 17 -13.53 -5.90 -9.72
N PRO A 18 -13.91 -5.71 -10.99
CA PRO A 18 -13.74 -4.42 -11.66
C PRO A 18 -14.42 -3.28 -10.86
N LYS A 19 -13.77 -2.13 -10.83
CA LYS A 19 -14.14 -0.93 -10.07
C LYS A 19 -14.57 0.16 -11.06
N ARG A 20 -15.85 0.51 -11.08
CA ARG A 20 -16.43 1.41 -12.08
C ARG A 20 -16.58 2.86 -11.62
N ASP A 21 -16.71 3.08 -10.31
CA ASP A 21 -17.07 4.39 -9.73
C ASP A 21 -16.01 4.89 -8.74
N LEU A 22 -14.73 4.62 -9.03
CA LEU A 22 -13.64 5.05 -8.16
C LEU A 22 -13.51 6.59 -8.21
N GLN A 23 -13.41 7.20 -7.03
CA GLN A 23 -13.21 8.64 -6.87
C GLN A 23 -11.77 8.93 -6.49
N ILE A 24 -11.21 10.03 -7.00
CA ILE A 24 -9.87 10.48 -6.61
C ILE A 24 -9.98 11.71 -5.72
N ASN A 25 -9.33 11.68 -4.56
CA ASN A 25 -9.09 12.87 -3.75
C ASN A 25 -7.62 13.27 -3.86
N ARG A 26 -7.33 14.31 -4.64
CA ARG A 26 -5.98 14.88 -4.76
C ARG A 26 -5.71 15.80 -3.57
N LEU A 27 -4.51 15.70 -2.97
CA LEU A 27 -4.08 16.70 -2.02
C LEU A 27 -3.47 17.88 -2.78
N LYS A 28 -3.98 19.08 -2.51
CA LYS A 28 -3.54 20.31 -3.19
C LYS A 28 -2.03 20.48 -3.11
N ASP A 29 -1.44 20.98 -4.19
CA ASP A 29 -0.03 21.33 -4.30
C ASP A 29 0.95 20.16 -4.05
N THR A 30 0.46 18.92 -4.13
CA THR A 30 1.26 17.70 -4.01
C THR A 30 1.03 16.76 -5.19
N HIS A 31 1.94 15.80 -5.36
CA HIS A 31 1.75 14.65 -6.25
C HIS A 31 1.16 13.45 -5.48
N LEU A 32 0.28 13.71 -4.51
CA LEU A 32 -0.38 12.73 -3.66
C LEU A 32 -1.87 12.67 -3.99
N PHE A 33 -2.42 11.46 -4.09
CA PHE A 33 -3.86 11.29 -4.13
C PHE A 33 -4.31 10.00 -3.47
N THR A 34 -5.55 10.01 -2.98
CA THR A 34 -6.20 8.82 -2.42
C THR A 34 -7.37 8.39 -3.27
N VAL A 35 -7.65 7.09 -3.24
CA VAL A 35 -8.80 6.47 -3.88
C VAL A 35 -9.55 5.70 -2.78
N PRO A 36 -10.58 6.31 -2.15
CA PRO A 36 -11.41 5.61 -1.17
C PRO A 36 -12.15 4.44 -1.82
N ASN A 37 -12.38 3.38 -1.03
CA ASN A 37 -13.12 2.19 -1.46
C ASN A 37 -12.51 1.51 -2.70
N PHE A 38 -11.19 1.59 -2.87
CA PHE A 38 -10.49 0.88 -3.93
C PHE A 38 -10.68 -0.63 -3.75
N PHE A 39 -10.40 -1.15 -2.56
CA PHE A 39 -10.83 -2.49 -2.15
C PHE A 39 -12.10 -2.40 -1.29
N THR A 40 -12.95 -3.41 -1.44
CA THR A 40 -14.03 -3.68 -0.50
C THR A 40 -13.46 -4.32 0.76
N SER A 41 -14.18 -4.22 1.88
CA SER A 41 -13.77 -4.91 3.13
C SER A 41 -13.60 -6.42 2.93
N LEU A 42 -14.43 -7.05 2.09
CA LEU A 42 -14.29 -8.47 1.74
C LEU A 42 -12.98 -8.78 1.01
N GLU A 43 -12.58 -7.95 0.05
CA GLU A 43 -11.30 -8.12 -0.66
C GLU A 43 -10.12 -7.87 0.29
N SER A 44 -10.16 -6.79 1.08
CA SER A 44 -9.13 -6.46 2.07
C SER A 44 -8.89 -7.62 3.04
N GLN A 45 -9.96 -8.15 3.66
CA GLN A 45 -9.89 -9.27 4.58
C GLN A 45 -9.38 -10.55 3.91
N ALA A 46 -9.80 -10.81 2.67
CA ALA A 46 -9.32 -11.98 1.93
C ALA A 46 -7.82 -11.88 1.63
N PHE A 47 -7.31 -10.69 1.30
CA PHE A 47 -5.87 -10.46 1.11
C PHE A 47 -5.09 -10.61 2.41
N VAL A 48 -5.59 -10.05 3.52
CA VAL A 48 -4.99 -10.24 4.85
C VAL A 48 -4.90 -11.73 5.19
N LYS A 49 -5.99 -12.48 5.02
CA LYS A 49 -6.01 -13.93 5.26
C LYS A 49 -5.01 -14.68 4.40
N ALA A 50 -4.93 -14.37 3.11
CA ALA A 50 -3.97 -15.00 2.19
C ALA A 50 -2.51 -14.68 2.59
N ALA A 51 -2.22 -13.43 2.95
CA ALA A 51 -0.90 -13.00 3.38
C ALA A 51 -0.48 -13.65 4.71
N GLU A 52 -1.39 -13.73 5.70
CA GLU A 52 -1.12 -14.44 6.96
C GLU A 52 -0.81 -15.93 6.74
N LEU A 53 -1.54 -16.59 5.84
CA LEU A 53 -1.28 -17.99 5.48
C LEU A 53 0.06 -18.18 4.76
N MET A 54 0.49 -17.20 3.95
CA MET A 54 1.78 -17.23 3.28
C MET A 54 2.95 -17.05 4.26
N GLY A 55 2.71 -16.34 5.37
CA GLY A 55 3.67 -16.13 6.44
C GLY A 55 4.53 -14.89 6.22
N PHE A 56 4.46 -13.95 7.16
CA PHE A 56 5.31 -12.75 7.15
C PHE A 56 6.68 -13.00 7.77
N VAL A 57 7.71 -12.41 7.17
CA VAL A 57 9.07 -12.38 7.72
C VAL A 57 9.35 -11.01 8.32
N HIS A 58 9.85 -11.00 9.55
CA HIS A 58 10.22 -9.75 10.23
C HIS A 58 11.39 -9.05 9.52
N GLN A 59 11.21 -7.77 9.23
CA GLN A 59 12.21 -6.87 8.65
C GLN A 59 12.48 -5.74 9.63
N GLY A 60 13.42 -5.98 10.56
CA GLY A 60 13.92 -4.99 11.50
C GLY A 60 15.28 -4.44 11.06
N SER A 61 15.54 -3.16 11.33
CA SER A 61 16.90 -2.62 11.41
C SER A 61 17.27 -2.39 12.87
N LEU A 62 18.49 -2.76 13.26
CA LEU A 62 19.04 -2.50 14.61
C LEU A 62 19.15 -0.98 14.90
N GLY A 63 19.04 -0.18 13.85
CA GLY A 63 19.03 1.28 13.79
C GLY A 63 19.14 1.68 12.31
N PRO A 64 18.83 2.93 11.93
CA PRO A 64 19.19 3.40 10.60
C PRO A 64 20.71 3.33 10.45
N THR A 65 21.23 2.50 9.54
CA THR A 65 22.63 2.69 9.10
C THR A 65 22.74 4.05 8.42
N LYS A 66 23.96 4.56 8.22
CA LYS A 66 24.14 5.89 7.61
C LYS A 66 23.50 5.92 6.21
N GLY A 67 22.39 6.64 6.08
CA GLY A 67 21.63 6.76 4.82
C GLY A 67 20.41 5.85 4.72
N GLU A 68 20.19 4.94 5.66
CA GLU A 68 18.99 4.10 5.71
C GLU A 68 17.97 4.65 6.70
N ALA A 69 16.69 4.39 6.46
CA ALA A 69 15.65 4.70 7.42
C ALA A 69 15.45 3.55 8.42
N TYR A 70 15.11 3.90 9.65
CA TYR A 70 14.70 2.93 10.67
C TYR A 70 13.51 2.13 10.16
N ARG A 71 13.59 0.80 10.19
CA ARG A 71 12.52 -0.09 9.72
C ARG A 71 12.22 -1.11 10.79
N ASP A 72 10.94 -1.24 11.11
CA ASP A 72 10.41 -2.29 11.95
C ASP A 72 9.03 -2.65 11.42
N ASN A 73 8.95 -3.74 10.66
CA ASN A 73 7.71 -4.27 10.12
C ASN A 73 7.90 -5.73 9.74
N ASP A 74 6.81 -6.49 9.61
CA ASP A 74 6.87 -7.78 8.93
C ASP A 74 6.51 -7.62 7.45
N ARG A 75 7.12 -8.41 6.57
CA ARG A 75 7.01 -8.27 5.12
C ARG A 75 6.86 -9.62 4.42
N ILE A 76 6.05 -9.63 3.37
CA ILE A 76 6.07 -10.61 2.28
C ILE A 76 6.51 -9.86 1.02
N SER A 77 7.34 -10.51 0.19
CA SER A 77 7.71 -10.02 -1.14
C SER A 77 7.49 -11.15 -2.14
N VAL A 78 6.68 -10.90 -3.16
CA VAL A 78 6.41 -11.86 -4.24
C VAL A 78 6.59 -11.17 -5.59
N ASN A 79 6.98 -11.94 -6.60
CA ASN A 79 6.96 -11.49 -7.98
C ASN A 79 5.76 -12.14 -8.68
N ASP A 80 4.67 -11.37 -8.84
CA ASP A 80 3.39 -11.88 -9.35
C ASP A 80 2.82 -10.93 -10.43
N PRO A 81 3.14 -11.17 -11.72
CA PRO A 81 2.67 -10.35 -12.82
C PRO A 81 1.15 -10.44 -13.02
N VAL A 82 0.53 -11.58 -12.71
CA VAL A 82 -0.91 -11.79 -12.88
C VAL A 82 -1.68 -10.95 -11.87
N LEU A 83 -1.24 -10.92 -10.60
CA LEU A 83 -1.85 -10.05 -9.59
C LEU A 83 -1.63 -8.58 -9.93
N ALA A 84 -0.42 -8.20 -10.37
CA ALA A 84 -0.11 -6.82 -10.76
C ALA A 84 -1.04 -6.34 -11.89
N GLU A 85 -1.21 -7.13 -12.95
CA GLU A 85 -2.14 -6.86 -14.05
C GLU A 85 -3.59 -6.82 -13.56
N THR A 86 -4.00 -7.77 -12.70
CA THR A 86 -5.37 -7.80 -12.16
C THR A 86 -5.71 -6.52 -11.37
N ILE A 87 -4.76 -5.99 -10.58
CA ILE A 87 -4.95 -4.75 -9.83
C ILE A 87 -5.00 -3.55 -10.79
N TRP A 88 -4.11 -3.52 -11.77
CA TRP A 88 -4.02 -2.46 -12.77
C TRP A 88 -5.33 -2.33 -13.57
N GLU A 89 -5.81 -3.45 -14.11
CA GLU A 89 -7.03 -3.57 -14.91
C GLU A 89 -8.32 -3.53 -14.08
N SER A 90 -8.22 -3.52 -12.74
CA SER A 90 -9.39 -3.35 -11.88
C SER A 90 -10.06 -1.98 -12.03
N GLY A 91 -9.42 -1.02 -12.72
CA GLY A 91 -9.88 0.35 -12.90
C GLY A 91 -8.88 1.39 -12.42
N LEU A 92 -7.72 0.96 -11.91
CA LEU A 92 -6.61 1.84 -11.52
C LEU A 92 -6.00 2.54 -12.76
N ASN A 93 -5.88 1.81 -13.87
CA ASN A 93 -5.36 2.31 -15.14
C ASN A 93 -6.03 3.60 -15.63
N ASN A 94 -7.35 3.73 -15.41
CA ASN A 94 -8.14 4.91 -15.78
C ASN A 94 -7.64 6.21 -15.14
N PHE A 95 -6.94 6.14 -14.02
CA PHE A 95 -6.41 7.33 -13.34
C PHE A 95 -5.09 7.83 -13.91
N PHE A 96 -4.43 7.00 -14.69
CA PHE A 96 -3.14 7.28 -15.27
C PHE A 96 -3.18 7.56 -16.76
N SER A 97 -4.35 7.45 -17.41
CA SER A 97 -4.52 7.74 -18.84
C SER A 97 -4.02 9.14 -19.23
N ASP A 98 -4.21 10.12 -18.35
CA ASP A 98 -3.84 11.52 -18.59
C ASP A 98 -2.54 11.94 -17.89
N ILE A 99 -1.88 11.01 -17.18
CA ILE A 99 -0.64 11.30 -16.45
C ILE A 99 0.56 10.96 -17.32
N LYS A 100 1.30 12.00 -17.73
CA LYS A 100 2.59 11.85 -18.42
C LYS A 100 3.73 12.35 -17.54
N ILE A 101 4.78 11.55 -17.41
CA ILE A 101 6.00 11.92 -16.69
C ILE A 101 7.17 11.84 -17.65
N ARG A 102 7.83 12.97 -17.89
CA ARG A 102 8.98 13.06 -18.81
C ARG A 102 8.68 12.45 -20.20
N GLY A 103 7.46 12.69 -20.70
CA GLY A 103 6.99 12.15 -21.99
C GLY A 103 6.50 10.71 -21.97
N ARG A 104 6.67 9.99 -20.86
CA ARG A 104 6.28 8.58 -20.69
C ARG A 104 4.86 8.44 -20.15
N VAL A 105 4.21 7.34 -20.50
CA VAL A 105 2.84 7.00 -20.04
C VAL A 105 2.89 5.82 -19.09
N ALA A 106 1.92 5.71 -18.18
CA ALA A 106 1.82 4.54 -17.32
C ALA A 106 1.35 3.32 -18.12
N ILE A 107 1.96 2.17 -17.88
CA ILE A 107 1.70 0.94 -18.65
C ILE A 107 1.31 -0.27 -17.77
N GLY A 108 1.41 -0.16 -16.45
CA GLY A 108 1.11 -1.27 -15.56
C GLY A 108 1.64 -1.07 -14.14
N LEU A 109 1.55 -2.12 -13.35
CA LEU A 109 2.16 -2.21 -12.01
C LEU A 109 3.40 -3.10 -12.03
N ASN A 110 4.35 -2.78 -11.15
CA ASN A 110 5.53 -3.59 -10.91
C ASN A 110 5.12 -4.95 -10.33
N PRO A 111 5.52 -6.08 -10.96
CA PRO A 111 5.19 -7.42 -10.46
C PRO A 111 5.80 -7.72 -9.09
N ASN A 112 6.81 -6.96 -8.65
CA ASN A 112 7.35 -7.02 -7.30
C ASN A 112 6.37 -6.42 -6.28
N ILE A 113 5.44 -7.26 -5.83
CA ILE A 113 4.39 -6.92 -4.88
C ILE A 113 4.87 -7.22 -3.47
N ARG A 114 4.55 -6.32 -2.54
CA ARG A 114 4.87 -6.48 -1.13
C ARG A 114 3.62 -6.38 -0.28
N PHE A 115 3.55 -7.21 0.76
CA PHE A 115 2.60 -7.01 1.85
C PHE A 115 3.38 -6.63 3.09
N TYR A 116 2.91 -5.61 3.80
CA TYR A 116 3.46 -5.18 5.07
C TYR A 116 2.47 -5.43 6.19
N ARG A 117 2.98 -5.88 7.33
CA ARG A 117 2.27 -5.97 8.60
C ARG A 117 3.03 -5.18 9.65
N TYR A 118 2.32 -4.30 10.35
CA TYR A 118 2.84 -3.56 11.50
C TYR A 118 1.97 -3.86 12.72
N LYS A 119 2.58 -4.45 13.74
CA LYS A 119 2.02 -4.66 15.07
C LYS A 119 2.28 -3.45 15.95
N VAL A 120 1.67 -3.42 17.13
CA VAL A 120 1.88 -2.36 18.12
C VAL A 120 3.37 -2.10 18.36
N GLY A 121 3.77 -0.83 18.29
CA GLY A 121 5.16 -0.37 18.42
C GLY A 121 5.95 -0.32 17.12
N GLN A 122 5.55 -1.06 16.09
CA GLN A 122 6.26 -1.13 14.81
C GLN A 122 6.01 0.12 13.95
N ARG A 123 7.00 0.50 13.13
CA ARG A 123 6.96 1.66 12.22
C ARG A 123 7.98 1.58 11.10
N PHE A 124 7.85 2.46 10.11
CA PHE A 124 8.91 2.70 9.13
C PHE A 124 9.23 4.20 9.13
N GLY A 125 10.42 4.56 9.61
CA GLY A 125 10.85 5.94 9.77
C GLY A 125 10.98 6.69 8.44
N ARG A 126 11.23 7.99 8.55
CA ARG A 126 11.30 8.92 7.41
C ARG A 126 12.27 8.43 6.32
N HIS A 127 11.77 8.30 5.10
CA HIS A 127 12.52 7.87 3.92
C HIS A 127 11.97 8.48 2.64
N ILE A 128 12.71 8.26 1.56
CA ILE A 128 12.31 8.50 0.18
C ILE A 128 12.19 7.14 -0.50
N ASP A 129 11.15 6.98 -1.32
CA ASP A 129 11.05 5.85 -2.22
C ASP A 129 11.82 6.19 -3.51
N GLU A 130 12.65 5.27 -3.96
CA GLU A 130 13.41 5.40 -5.20
C GLU A 130 12.64 4.84 -6.40
N SER A 131 12.92 5.36 -7.59
CA SER A 131 12.43 4.75 -8.83
C SER A 131 13.24 3.50 -9.15
N VAL A 132 12.55 2.44 -9.56
CA VAL A 132 13.15 1.19 -10.02
C VAL A 132 13.26 1.23 -11.55
N ASP A 133 14.47 1.06 -12.06
CA ASP A 133 14.72 0.80 -13.49
C ASP A 133 14.43 -0.68 -13.77
N LEU A 134 13.52 -0.93 -14.71
CA LEU A 134 13.08 -2.28 -15.09
C LEU A 134 13.71 -2.75 -16.41
N GLY A 135 14.60 -1.95 -17.02
CA GLY A 135 15.13 -2.19 -18.35
C GLY A 135 14.18 -1.71 -19.45
N ASP A 136 14.66 -1.71 -20.70
CA ASP A 136 13.89 -1.34 -21.90
C ASP A 136 13.21 0.03 -21.82
N GLY A 137 13.81 0.96 -21.05
CA GLY A 137 13.27 2.29 -20.81
C GLY A 137 12.10 2.33 -19.81
N GLN A 138 11.69 1.20 -19.24
CA GLN A 138 10.62 1.13 -18.24
C GLN A 138 11.12 1.54 -16.86
N ARG A 139 10.37 2.40 -16.17
CA ARG A 139 10.74 2.89 -14.84
C ARG A 139 9.51 3.16 -13.98
N THR A 140 9.62 2.94 -12.67
CA THR A 140 8.51 3.23 -11.75
C THR A 140 8.51 4.69 -11.27
N TYR A 141 7.31 5.31 -11.19
CA TYR A 141 7.17 6.71 -10.74
C TYR A 141 6.04 7.01 -9.75
N TYR A 142 5.05 6.13 -9.56
CA TYR A 142 4.13 6.22 -8.40
C TYR A 142 4.17 4.98 -7.50
N THR A 143 4.32 5.16 -6.19
CA THR A 143 4.11 4.10 -5.22
C THR A 143 2.63 3.97 -4.96
N LEU A 144 2.11 2.75 -5.05
CA LEU A 144 0.75 2.38 -4.71
C LEU A 144 0.76 1.69 -3.34
N LEU A 145 0.07 2.27 -2.36
CA LEU A 145 -0.24 1.62 -1.10
C LEU A 145 -1.74 1.38 -1.02
N ILE A 146 -2.19 0.15 -0.77
CA ILE A 146 -3.59 -0.15 -0.46
C ILE A 146 -3.65 -0.58 1.00
N TYR A 147 -4.36 0.18 1.82
CA TYR A 147 -4.56 -0.15 3.23
C TYR A 147 -5.55 -1.30 3.35
N LEU A 148 -5.10 -2.46 3.84
CA LEU A 148 -5.93 -3.67 3.99
C LEU A 148 -6.55 -3.79 5.38
N SER A 149 -6.14 -2.94 6.32
CA SER A 149 -6.80 -2.73 7.60
C SER A 149 -6.74 -1.24 7.97
N GLY A 150 -7.61 -0.82 8.87
CA GLY A 150 -7.69 0.59 9.25
C GLY A 150 -9.01 0.97 9.91
N GLY A 151 -9.19 2.27 10.09
CA GLY A 151 -10.47 2.81 10.53
C GLY A 151 -11.57 2.47 9.52
N LEU A 152 -12.73 2.06 10.01
CA LEU A 152 -13.94 1.97 9.20
C LEU A 152 -14.44 3.40 8.95
N ARG A 153 -14.73 3.76 7.69
CA ARG A 153 -15.44 5.01 7.43
C ARG A 153 -16.80 4.94 8.11
N ARG A 154 -17.06 5.85 9.06
CA ARG A 154 -18.42 6.05 9.59
C ARG A 154 -19.31 6.44 8.42
N LYS A 155 -20.23 5.55 8.01
CA LYS A 155 -21.38 5.96 7.19
C LYS A 155 -22.09 7.06 7.97
N THR A 156 -22.27 8.22 7.34
CA THR A 156 -23.06 9.31 7.90
C THR A 156 -24.48 8.80 8.18
N ASN A 157 -24.86 8.80 9.46
CA ASN A 157 -26.17 8.58 10.05
C ASN A 157 -27.16 7.67 9.29
N THR A 158 -27.13 6.37 9.57
CA THR A 158 -28.38 5.61 9.76
C THR A 158 -28.15 4.41 10.66
N ALA A 159 -28.90 4.41 11.76
CA ALA A 159 -29.31 3.35 12.69
C ALA A 159 -28.44 2.09 12.89
N LEU A 160 -28.25 1.79 14.18
CA LEU A 160 -27.81 0.53 14.77
C LEU A 160 -28.25 -0.71 13.97
N SER A 161 -27.26 -1.50 13.56
CA SER A 161 -27.38 -2.95 13.61
C SER A 161 -26.09 -3.51 14.19
N SER A 162 -26.19 -3.93 15.44
CA SER A 162 -25.22 -4.76 16.16
C SER A 162 -25.02 -6.08 15.42
N GLN A 163 -24.04 -6.10 14.53
CA GLN A 163 -23.42 -7.32 14.02
C GLN A 163 -21.97 -7.28 14.50
N LYS A 164 -21.78 -7.93 15.65
CA LYS A 164 -20.49 -8.14 16.30
C LYS A 164 -19.82 -9.29 15.56
N ASP A 165 -19.24 -9.00 14.41
CA ASP A 165 -18.53 -10.01 13.62
C ASP A 165 -17.05 -9.62 13.41
N SER A 166 -16.19 -10.47 13.95
CA SER A 166 -14.75 -10.63 13.71
C SER A 166 -13.77 -9.48 14.08
N SER A 167 -13.45 -9.42 15.38
CA SER A 167 -12.09 -9.47 15.97
C SER A 167 -10.89 -8.67 15.42
N MET A 168 -11.04 -7.68 14.53
CA MET A 168 -9.99 -6.67 14.37
C MET A 168 -10.28 -5.50 15.30
N GLU A 169 -9.48 -5.35 16.35
CA GLU A 169 -9.44 -4.11 17.11
C GLU A 169 -9.25 -2.93 16.15
N SER A 170 -10.00 -1.85 16.37
CA SER A 170 -9.84 -0.62 15.60
C SER A 170 -8.37 -0.18 15.61
N LEU A 171 -7.76 -0.10 14.44
CA LEU A 171 -6.39 0.39 14.27
C LEU A 171 -6.27 1.82 14.79
N VAL A 172 -5.28 2.08 15.65
CA VAL A 172 -4.92 3.43 16.13
C VAL A 172 -3.46 3.67 15.83
N GLY A 173 -3.13 4.84 15.28
CA GLY A 173 -1.80 5.13 14.76
C GLY A 173 -1.57 4.52 13.38
N GLY A 174 -0.31 4.46 12.95
CA GLY A 174 0.07 3.87 11.67
C GLY A 174 -0.20 4.78 10.47
N GLU A 175 -0.35 6.08 10.65
CA GLU A 175 -0.54 7.05 9.57
C GLU A 175 0.66 7.05 8.61
N THR A 176 0.39 7.26 7.32
CA THR A 176 1.43 7.62 6.35
C THR A 176 1.55 9.14 6.31
N VAL A 177 2.71 9.67 6.69
CA VAL A 177 2.90 11.12 6.89
C VAL A 177 3.98 11.63 5.97
N PHE A 178 3.71 12.75 5.31
CA PHE A 178 4.58 13.39 4.34
C PHE A 178 5.07 14.74 4.84
N TYR A 179 6.31 15.05 4.50
CA TYR A 179 7.02 16.24 4.96
C TYR A 179 7.55 17.06 3.77
N ASP A 180 7.60 18.38 3.93
CA ASP A 180 8.31 19.27 3.00
C ASP A 180 9.83 19.27 3.25
N SER A 181 10.56 20.07 2.47
CA SER A 181 12.01 20.24 2.59
C SER A 181 12.44 20.87 3.92
N ARG A 182 11.55 21.59 4.61
CA ARG A 182 11.77 22.15 5.96
C ARG A 182 11.43 21.16 7.07
N ARG A 183 10.94 19.97 6.71
CA ARG A 183 10.49 18.89 7.60
C ARG A 183 9.18 19.19 8.33
N ASP A 184 8.39 20.12 7.80
CA ASP A 184 7.02 20.37 8.27
C ASP A 184 6.07 19.34 7.67
N VAL A 185 5.03 18.94 8.42
CA VAL A 185 4.01 18.00 7.94
C VAL A 185 3.14 18.71 6.90
N VAL A 186 3.08 18.16 5.69
CA VAL A 186 2.24 18.68 4.59
C VAL A 186 1.03 17.79 4.30
N ALA A 187 1.12 16.51 4.65
CA ALA A 187 0.01 15.58 4.50
C ALA A 187 0.10 14.45 5.52
N GLU A 188 -1.07 14.03 6.01
CA GLU A 188 -1.21 12.90 6.90
C GLU A 188 -2.38 12.05 6.41
N VAL A 189 -2.10 10.79 6.07
CA VAL A 189 -3.08 9.85 5.54
C VAL A 189 -3.29 8.74 6.56
N ALA A 190 -4.43 8.78 7.22
CA ALA A 190 -4.85 7.72 8.12
C ALA A 190 -5.11 6.42 7.34
N PRO A 191 -4.69 5.25 7.87
CA PRO A 191 -5.04 3.96 7.28
C PRO A 191 -6.55 3.74 7.39
N ILE A 192 -7.22 3.75 6.23
CA ILE A 192 -8.64 3.44 6.10
C ILE A 192 -8.73 2.17 5.27
N GLU A 193 -9.40 1.14 5.79
CA GLU A 193 -9.52 -0.14 5.09
C GLU A 193 -10.07 0.07 3.67
N GLY A 194 -9.39 -0.52 2.70
CA GLY A 194 -9.73 -0.50 1.29
C GLY A 194 -9.37 0.78 0.55
N MET A 195 -8.82 1.80 1.23
CA MET A 195 -8.35 3.01 0.56
C MET A 195 -6.98 2.76 -0.09
N ALA A 196 -6.81 3.21 -1.33
CA ALA A 196 -5.51 3.31 -1.95
C ALA A 196 -4.93 4.73 -1.77
N LEU A 197 -3.61 4.80 -1.62
CA LEU A 197 -2.80 6.00 -1.59
C LEU A 197 -1.75 5.88 -2.70
N LEU A 198 -1.62 6.92 -3.51
CA LEU A 198 -0.61 7.02 -4.55
C LEU A 198 0.23 8.28 -4.37
N HIS A 199 1.54 8.11 -4.33
CA HIS A 199 2.51 9.21 -4.25
C HIS A 199 3.67 9.01 -5.22
N ILE A 200 4.18 10.11 -5.77
CA ILE A 200 5.33 10.08 -6.67
C ILE A 200 6.61 9.65 -5.92
N HIS A 201 7.52 8.96 -6.61
CA HIS A 201 8.84 8.57 -6.09
C HIS A 201 10.00 9.20 -6.90
N GLY A 202 11.24 8.95 -6.46
CA GLY A 202 12.46 9.54 -7.03
C GLY A 202 12.60 11.03 -6.72
N ASP A 203 13.05 11.82 -7.70
CA ASP A 203 13.42 13.24 -7.53
C ASP A 203 12.32 14.14 -6.95
N LYS A 204 11.05 13.76 -7.14
CA LYS A 204 9.87 14.49 -6.63
C LYS A 204 9.23 13.84 -5.42
N CYS A 205 9.81 12.76 -4.91
CA CYS A 205 9.29 12.07 -3.75
C CYS A 205 9.34 13.00 -2.53
N MET A 206 8.23 13.06 -1.80
CA MET A 206 8.22 13.73 -0.50
C MET A 206 8.80 12.79 0.55
N LEU A 207 9.58 13.34 1.49
CA LEU A 207 10.03 12.59 2.66
C LEU A 207 8.80 12.09 3.41
N HIS A 208 8.75 10.80 3.72
CA HIS A 208 7.57 10.23 4.35
C HIS A 208 7.87 9.08 5.30
N GLU A 209 6.97 8.80 6.22
CA GLU A 209 7.08 7.71 7.18
C GLU A 209 5.75 6.98 7.36
N ALA A 210 5.81 5.75 7.83
CA ALA A 210 4.69 5.07 8.48
C ALA A 210 4.87 5.21 10.00
N ARG A 211 3.99 5.98 10.66
CA ARG A 211 4.04 6.20 12.10
C ARG A 211 3.82 4.92 12.90
N ASN A 212 4.15 4.98 14.20
CA ASN A 212 3.93 3.89 15.14
C ASN A 212 2.47 3.43 15.15
N VAL A 213 2.26 2.12 15.11
CA VAL A 213 0.96 1.53 15.45
C VAL A 213 0.81 1.53 16.97
N ALA A 214 -0.24 2.15 17.48
CA ALA A 214 -0.53 2.23 18.92
C ALA A 214 -1.50 1.13 19.39
N LYS A 215 -2.42 0.70 18.52
CA LYS A 215 -3.39 -0.38 18.80
C LYS A 215 -3.76 -1.12 17.52
N GLY A 216 -4.02 -2.43 17.61
CA GLY A 216 -4.40 -3.27 16.48
C GLY A 216 -3.21 -3.63 15.58
N VAL A 217 -3.50 -3.99 14.33
CA VAL A 217 -2.49 -4.39 13.34
C VAL A 217 -2.76 -3.69 12.00
N LYS A 218 -1.76 -3.01 11.44
CA LYS A 218 -1.82 -2.37 10.13
C LYS A 218 -1.34 -3.33 9.05
N TYR A 219 -2.17 -3.56 8.04
CA TYR A 219 -1.82 -4.32 6.84
C TYR A 219 -1.83 -3.40 5.61
N VAL A 220 -0.83 -3.55 4.75
CA VAL A 220 -0.69 -2.75 3.53
C VAL A 220 -0.24 -3.63 2.38
N PHE A 221 -0.92 -3.54 1.25
CA PHE A 221 -0.41 -4.00 -0.05
C PHE A 221 0.39 -2.86 -0.69
N ARG A 222 1.54 -3.18 -1.27
CA ARG A 222 2.35 -2.25 -2.06
C ARG A 222 2.71 -2.83 -3.42
N SER A 223 2.61 -1.96 -4.44
CA SER A 223 3.29 -2.09 -5.72
C SER A 223 3.71 -0.68 -6.18
N ASP A 224 4.31 -0.55 -7.35
CA ASP A 224 4.71 0.72 -7.95
C ASP A 224 4.27 0.78 -9.42
N VAL A 225 3.86 1.94 -9.92
CA VAL A 225 3.34 2.14 -11.28
C VAL A 225 4.50 2.32 -12.25
N ILE A 226 4.52 1.48 -13.28
CA ILE A 226 5.52 1.47 -14.36
C ILE A 226 5.13 2.49 -15.43
N PHE A 227 6.11 3.24 -15.92
CA PHE A 227 5.98 4.12 -17.08
C PHE A 227 7.00 3.74 -18.16
N ALA A 228 6.59 3.90 -19.42
CA ALA A 228 7.43 3.69 -20.62
C ALA A 228 7.28 4.86 -21.60
#